data_AF-A0A0F8TYB5-F1
#
_entry.id   AF-A0A0F8TYB5-F1
#
_cell.length_a   1.000
_cell.length_b   1.000
_cell.length_c   1.000
_cell.angle_alpha   90.00
_cell.angle_beta   90.00
_cell.angle_gamma   90.00
#
_symmetry.space_group_name_H-M   'P 1'
#
loop_
_entity.id
_entity.type
_entity.pdbx_description
1 polymer ?
#
loop_
_entity_poly.entity_id
_entity_poly.type
_entity_poly.pdbx_seq_one_letter_code
_entity_poly.pdbx_strand_id
1 'polypeptide(L)'
;MQLTRVLFKRSVWKGPNIVPLPLPRQLPPPPNTPPIRTQKRAATILPNFVGLRFSVHNGKTYQDVLITEEMVGRKLGEYVPYVVVLIFRLPVAPCVLG
;
A
#
# COMPACT_ATOMS: atom_id res chain seq x y z
N MET A 1 0.75 -22.53 -2.70
CA MET A 1 1.53 -21.29 -2.44
C MET A 1 2.32 -20.94 -3.69
N GLN A 2 1.77 -20.09 -4.56
CA GLN A 2 2.48 -19.65 -5.76
C GLN A 2 3.68 -18.79 -5.36
N LEU A 3 4.88 -19.34 -5.50
CA LEU A 3 6.14 -18.61 -5.37
C LEU A 3 6.15 -17.50 -6.43
N THR A 4 5.89 -16.29 -5.93
CA THR A 4 5.92 -14.98 -6.59
C THR A 4 6.83 -14.90 -7.81
N ARG A 5 6.25 -15.02 -9.01
CA ARG A 5 6.77 -14.38 -10.23
C ARG A 5 6.31 -12.92 -10.25
N VAL A 6 6.83 -12.11 -9.34
CA VAL A 6 6.59 -10.66 -9.35
C VAL A 6 7.93 -9.98 -9.13
N LEU A 7 8.19 -8.99 -9.97
CA LEU A 7 9.45 -8.31 -10.21
C LEU A 7 10.07 -7.76 -8.91
N PHE A 8 10.76 -8.60 -8.14
CA PHE A 8 11.52 -8.13 -6.98
C PHE A 8 12.66 -7.25 -7.51
N LYS A 9 12.63 -5.96 -7.17
CA LYS A 9 13.69 -4.96 -7.43
C LYS A 9 15.07 -5.35 -6.85
N ARG A 10 15.19 -6.50 -6.20
CA ARG A 10 16.36 -7.00 -5.48
C ARG A 10 16.42 -8.51 -5.57
N SER A 11 17.64 -9.04 -5.65
CA SER A 11 17.91 -10.47 -5.86
C SER A 11 17.37 -11.33 -4.72
N VAL A 12 16.87 -12.52 -5.06
CA VAL A 12 16.20 -13.45 -4.13
C VAL A 12 17.04 -13.78 -2.90
N TRP A 13 18.35 -14.00 -3.08
CA TRP A 13 19.28 -14.37 -2.00
C TRP A 13 19.42 -13.29 -0.91
N LYS A 14 19.05 -12.03 -1.19
CA LYS A 14 19.09 -10.93 -0.21
C LYS A 14 17.84 -10.91 0.70
N GLY A 15 16.81 -11.69 0.38
CA GLY A 15 15.58 -11.79 1.17
C GLY A 15 14.62 -10.61 1.02
N PRO A 16 13.42 -10.67 1.65
CA PRO A 16 12.37 -9.63 1.70
C PRO A 16 12.84 -8.27 2.31
N ASN A 17 12.13 -7.16 2.07
CA ASN A 17 12.57 -5.84 2.57
C ASN A 17 11.93 -5.63 3.92
N ILE A 18 12.62 -6.12 4.94
CA ILE A 18 12.14 -6.08 6.31
C ILE A 18 12.52 -4.72 6.87
N VAL A 19 11.51 -3.99 7.32
CA VAL A 19 11.66 -2.68 7.94
C VAL A 19 11.08 -2.80 9.34
N PRO A 20 11.74 -2.25 10.38
CA PRO A 20 11.15 -2.20 11.71
C PRO A 20 9.89 -1.32 11.63
N LEU A 21 8.73 -1.94 11.77
CA LEU A 21 7.43 -1.29 11.88
C LEU A 21 6.90 -1.51 13.30
N PRO A 22 6.17 -0.54 13.89
CA PRO A 22 5.53 -0.73 15.17
C PRO A 22 4.34 -1.68 14.99
N LEU A 23 4.58 -2.97 15.21
CA LEU A 23 3.57 -4.01 15.12
C LEU A 23 2.92 -4.22 16.49
N PRO A 24 1.59 -4.45 16.55
CA PRO A 24 0.95 -4.90 17.77
C PRO A 24 1.51 -6.28 18.17
N ARG A 25 1.69 -6.49 19.48
CA ARG A 25 2.20 -7.77 20.01
C ARG A 25 1.18 -8.92 19.91
N GLN A 26 -0.10 -8.59 19.78
CA GLN A 26 -1.21 -9.55 19.75
C GLN A 26 -1.80 -9.58 18.34
N LEU A 27 -1.92 -10.78 17.78
CA LEU A 27 -2.73 -11.10 16.61
C LEU A 27 -3.80 -12.11 17.02
N PRO A 28 -5.09 -11.90 16.69
CA PRO A 28 -5.65 -10.78 15.93
C PRO A 28 -5.65 -9.46 16.72
N PRO A 29 -5.55 -8.30 16.04
CA PRO A 29 -5.61 -7.00 16.70
C PRO A 29 -6.97 -6.80 17.39
N PRO A 30 -7.02 -6.23 18.61
CA PRO A 30 -8.27 -5.90 19.26
C PRO A 30 -9.10 -4.89 18.42
N PRO A 31 -10.44 -4.88 18.57
CA PRO A 31 -11.36 -4.11 17.71
C PRO A 31 -11.20 -2.58 17.70
N ASN A 32 -10.26 -2.02 18.47
CA ASN A 32 -9.96 -0.58 18.51
C ASN A 32 -8.47 -0.27 18.25
N THR A 33 -7.78 -1.12 17.51
CA THR A 33 -6.35 -0.92 17.24
C THR A 33 -6.15 0.28 16.31
N PRO A 34 -5.37 1.31 16.72
CA PRO A 34 -5.09 2.45 15.87
C PRO A 34 -4.29 2.01 14.62
N PRO A 35 -4.51 2.64 13.46
CA PRO A 35 -3.80 2.26 12.25
C PRO A 35 -2.30 2.58 12.38
N ILE A 36 -1.48 1.67 11.85
CA ILE A 36 -0.02 1.75 11.95
C ILE A 36 0.47 2.80 10.93
N ARG A 37 0.95 3.94 11.43
CA ARG A 37 1.53 4.99 10.57
C ARG A 37 2.91 4.58 10.07
N THR A 38 3.11 4.66 8.74
CA THR A 38 4.39 4.32 8.11
C THR A 38 4.73 5.26 6.96
N GLN A 39 5.98 5.69 6.91
CA GLN A 39 6.56 6.39 5.76
C GLN A 39 7.33 5.45 4.83
N LYS A 40 7.44 4.17 5.19
CA LYS A 40 8.34 3.21 4.57
C LYS A 40 7.65 2.50 3.41
N ARG A 41 7.43 3.22 2.30
CA ARG A 41 6.75 2.73 1.09
C ARG A 41 7.40 1.49 0.45
N ALA A 42 8.70 1.30 0.66
CA ALA A 42 9.45 0.17 0.11
C ALA A 42 9.35 -1.12 0.95
N ALA A 43 8.66 -1.12 2.10
CA ALA A 43 8.49 -2.31 2.91
C ALA A 43 7.66 -3.37 2.15
N THR A 44 8.09 -4.64 2.26
CA THR A 44 7.35 -5.77 1.70
C THR A 44 6.23 -6.18 2.65
N ILE A 45 5.05 -6.48 2.10
CA ILE A 45 3.94 -7.01 2.87
C ILE A 45 4.25 -8.45 3.26
N LEU A 46 4.33 -8.69 4.56
CA LEU A 46 4.54 -10.00 5.17
C LEU A 46 3.17 -10.64 5.48
N PRO A 47 3.09 -11.98 5.54
CA PRO A 47 1.85 -12.67 5.91
C PRO A 47 1.33 -12.27 7.29
N ASN A 48 2.23 -11.87 8.20
CA ASN A 48 1.87 -11.40 9.55
C ASN A 48 1.12 -10.04 9.55
N PHE A 49 1.00 -9.38 8.40
CA PHE A 49 0.32 -8.08 8.29
C PHE A 49 -1.13 -8.18 7.83
N VAL A 50 -1.59 -9.38 7.51
CA VAL A 50 -2.97 -9.62 7.08
C VAL A 50 -3.93 -9.23 8.21
N GLY A 51 -4.95 -8.44 7.89
CA GLY A 51 -5.92 -7.94 8.87
C GLY A 51 -5.47 -6.71 9.67
N LEU A 52 -4.27 -6.19 9.46
CA LEU A 52 -3.82 -4.92 10.04
C LEU A 52 -4.17 -3.73 9.11
N ARG A 53 -4.44 -2.57 9.72
CA ARG A 53 -4.61 -1.29 9.01
C ARG A 53 -3.32 -0.50 9.05
N PHE A 54 -2.85 -0.07 7.88
CA PHE A 54 -1.67 0.77 7.72
C PHE A 54 -2.04 2.15 7.19
N SER A 55 -1.57 3.20 7.84
CA SER A 55 -1.62 4.56 7.31
C SER A 55 -0.30 4.85 6.61
N VAL A 56 -0.28 4.73 5.27
CA VAL A 56 0.93 4.88 4.45
C VAL A 56 1.08 6.34 3.99
N HIS A 57 2.25 6.92 4.17
CA HIS A 57 2.54 8.28 3.75
C HIS A 57 2.76 8.39 2.25
N ASN A 58 2.00 9.26 1.60
CA ASN A 58 2.12 9.52 0.18
C ASN A 58 3.15 10.61 -0.17
N GLY A 59 3.45 11.50 0.77
CA GLY A 59 4.26 12.71 0.56
C GLY A 59 3.56 13.97 1.05
N LYS A 60 2.21 13.95 1.11
CA LYS A 60 1.37 15.05 1.61
C LYS A 60 0.43 14.57 2.72
N THR A 61 -0.27 13.47 2.46
CA THR A 61 -1.25 12.89 3.37
C THR A 61 -0.91 11.43 3.66
N TYR A 62 -1.51 10.91 4.74
CA TYR A 62 -1.51 9.49 5.05
C TYR A 62 -2.78 8.86 4.51
N GLN A 63 -2.64 7.72 3.84
CA GLN A 63 -3.77 6.96 3.32
C GLN A 63 -3.86 5.62 4.03
N ASP A 64 -5.05 5.30 4.50
CA ASP A 64 -5.33 4.06 5.20
C ASP A 64 -5.55 2.91 4.20
N VAL A 65 -4.81 1.82 4.40
CA VAL A 65 -4.89 0.59 3.61
C VAL A 65 -5.11 -0.57 4.56
N LEU A 66 -6.14 -1.36 4.30
CA LEU A 66 -6.39 -2.63 4.98
C LEU A 66 -5.77 -3.75 4.14
N ILE A 67 -4.90 -4.56 4.76
CA ILE A 67 -4.14 -5.58 4.05
C ILE A 67 -4.91 -6.88 3.96
N THR A 68 -5.04 -7.39 2.73
CA THR A 68 -5.59 -8.72 2.41
C THR A 68 -4.47 -9.69 2.03
N GLU A 69 -4.79 -10.99 2.00
CA GLU A 69 -3.82 -12.07 1.71
C GLU A 69 -3.21 -11.98 0.31
N GLU A 70 -3.97 -11.50 -0.67
CA GLU A 70 -3.53 -11.31 -2.05
C GLU A 70 -2.43 -10.25 -2.20
N MET A 71 -2.26 -9.38 -1.20
CA MET A 71 -1.26 -8.32 -1.20
C MET A 71 0.12 -8.80 -0.72
N VAL A 72 0.22 -10.02 -0.18
CA VAL A 72 1.46 -10.56 0.38
C VAL A 72 2.54 -10.66 -0.71
N GLY A 73 3.76 -10.21 -0.39
CA GLY A 73 4.89 -10.19 -1.32
C GLY A 73 5.02 -8.91 -2.15
N ARG A 74 3.98 -8.05 -2.19
CA ARG A 74 4.03 -6.73 -2.86
C ARG A 74 4.54 -5.64 -1.92
N LYS A 75 4.74 -4.43 -2.46
CA LYS A 75 5.20 -3.26 -1.69
C LYS A 75 4.02 -2.43 -1.21
N LEU A 76 4.09 -1.93 0.03
CA LEU A 76 3.07 -1.05 0.59
C LEU A 76 2.82 0.19 -0.28
N GLY A 77 3.85 0.75 -0.91
CA GLY A 77 3.75 1.93 -1.76
C GLY A 77 2.99 1.72 -3.07
N GLU A 78 2.73 0.49 -3.51
CA GLU A 78 1.95 0.23 -4.75
C GLU A 78 0.47 0.54 -4.57
N TYR A 79 -0.01 0.55 -3.32
CA TYR A 79 -1.41 0.75 -2.98
C TYR A 79 -1.76 2.22 -2.69
N VAL A 80 -0.80 3.13 -2.85
CA VAL A 80 -0.98 4.56 -2.60
C VAL A 80 -0.64 5.36 -3.87
N PRO A 81 -1.61 6.07 -4.47
CA PRO A 81 -1.36 6.92 -5.63
C PRO A 81 -0.57 8.16 -5.23
N TYR A 82 0.63 8.33 -5.76
CA TYR A 82 1.52 9.45 -5.42
C TYR A 82 1.47 10.64 -6.38
N VAL A 83 1.05 10.39 -7.62
CA VAL A 83 0.80 11.44 -8.59
C VAL A 83 -0.64 11.90 -8.49
N VAL A 84 -0.83 13.21 -8.61
CA VAL A 84 -2.16 13.75 -8.88
C VAL A 84 -2.50 13.37 -10.32
N VAL A 85 -3.54 12.57 -10.50
CA VAL A 85 -4.06 12.28 -11.84
C VAL A 85 -4.67 13.57 -12.36
N LEU A 86 -3.93 14.28 -13.21
CA LEU A 86 -4.43 15.43 -13.93
C LEU A 86 -5.39 14.93 -15.00
N ILE A 87 -6.67 14.83 -14.65
CA ILE A 87 -7.72 14.67 -15.65
C ILE A 87 -7.80 16.03 -16.37
N PHE A 88 -7.20 16.11 -17.56
CA PHE A 88 -7.48 17.18 -18.51
C PHE A 88 -8.95 17.03 -18.91
N ARG A 89 -9.83 17.68 -18.15
CA ARG A 89 -11.24 17.82 -18.49
C ARG A 89 -11.30 18.78 -19.67
N LEU A 90 -11.10 18.24 -20.88
CA LEU A 90 -11.35 18.97 -22.12
C LEU A 90 -12.77 19.56 -22.00
N PRO A 91 -12.94 20.87 -22.22
CA PRO A 91 -14.27 21.45 -22.30
C PRO A 91 -14.89 20.90 -23.59
N VAL A 92 -15.67 19.83 -23.49
CA VAL A 92 -16.64 19.48 -24.53
C VAL A 92 -17.64 20.61 -24.49
N ALA A 93 -17.41 21.63 -25.32
CA ALA A 93 -18.38 22.67 -25.57
C ALA A 93 -19.66 21.98 -26.06
N PRO A 94 -20.83 22.22 -25.44
CA PRO A 94 -22.08 21.83 -26.05
C PRO A 94 -22.20 22.65 -27.33
N CYS A 95 -21.88 22.04 -28.48
CA CYS A 95 -22.23 22.60 -29.77
C CYS A 95 -23.72 22.88 -29.75
N VAL A 96 -24.01 24.17 -29.87
CA VAL A 96 -25.31 24.80 -29.71
C VAL A 96 -26.28 24.17 -30.71
N LEU A 97 -27.41 23.69 -30.19
CA LEU A 97 -28.58 23.34 -31.00
C LEU A 97 -29.08 24.66 -31.63
N GLY A 98 -29.01 24.77 -32.94
CA GLY A 98 -29.53 25.87 -33.74
C GLY A 98 -29.99 25.34 -35.09
#